data_AF-C9K125-F1
#
_entry.id   AF-C9K125-F1
#
_cell.length_a   1.000
_cell.length_b   1.000
_cell.length_c   1.000
_cell.angle_alpha   90.00
_cell.angle_beta   90.00
_cell.angle_gamma   90.00
#
_symmetry.space_group_name_H-M   'P 1'
#
loop_
_entity.id
_entity.type
_entity.pdbx_description
1 polymer ?
#
loop_
_entity_poly.entity_id
_entity_poly.type
_entity_poly.pdbx_seq_one_letter_code
_entity_poly.pdbx_strand_id
1 'polypeptide(L)'
;PTVNRYHVRWFPEACAHNRTTGSEASSGMTHENYIILQDLSFSCKYKVTVQPIRPKSHSKAEAVFFTTPPCSALKGKSHKPVGCSGEAGHILSKVLAKPENLSASFIVQDVNITGHFSWKMAKANLYQPMTGFQVTWAEVTTESRQNSLPNSIISQSQILPSDHYVLTVPNLRPSTLYRLEVQVLTPGGEGPATIKTFRTPEPPPSSAHRSHLKHRHPHHYKPSP
;
A
#
# COMPACT_ATOMS: atom_id res chain seq x y z
N PRO A 1 5.82 -30.16 15.57
CA PRO A 1 7.19 -29.93 15.06
C PRO A 1 7.23 -28.64 14.21
N THR A 2 7.58 -27.52 14.86
CA THR A 2 7.61 -26.18 14.26
C THR A 2 8.90 -25.96 13.48
N VAL A 3 8.80 -25.66 12.19
CA VAL A 3 9.94 -25.16 11.42
C VAL A 3 10.30 -23.79 11.99
N ASN A 4 11.49 -23.67 12.59
CA ASN A 4 11.89 -22.44 13.28
C ASN A 4 12.97 -21.65 12.52
N ARG A 5 13.39 -22.13 11.35
CA ARG A 5 14.47 -21.55 10.54
C ARG A 5 14.24 -21.79 9.05
N TYR A 6 14.43 -20.75 8.25
CA TYR A 6 14.41 -20.79 6.79
C TYR A 6 15.80 -20.47 6.26
N HIS A 7 16.26 -21.27 5.31
CA HIS A 7 17.42 -20.99 4.49
C HIS A 7 16.97 -20.33 3.19
N VAL A 8 17.43 -19.12 2.94
CA VAL A 8 17.06 -18.33 1.76
C VAL A 8 18.29 -18.17 0.88
N ARG A 9 18.18 -18.47 -0.41
CA ARG A 9 19.26 -18.29 -1.39
C ARG A 9 18.77 -17.50 -2.58
N TRP A 10 19.53 -16.49 -3.01
CA TRP A 10 19.20 -15.63 -4.14
C TRP A 10 20.36 -15.47 -5.11
N PHE A 11 20.06 -15.39 -6.40
CA PHE A 11 21.05 -15.13 -7.45
C PHE A 11 20.42 -14.41 -8.64
N PRO A 12 21.18 -13.59 -9.38
CA PRO A 12 20.70 -12.93 -10.58
C PRO A 12 20.60 -13.95 -11.73
N GLU A 13 19.41 -14.13 -12.28
CA GLU A 13 19.14 -14.99 -13.43
C GLU A 13 19.45 -14.28 -14.75
N ALA A 14 19.12 -12.99 -14.84
CA ALA A 14 19.40 -12.16 -16.00
C ALA A 14 19.57 -10.69 -15.58
N CYS A 15 20.55 -10.00 -16.16
CA CYS A 15 20.78 -8.57 -15.94
C CYS A 15 20.79 -7.83 -17.27
N ALA A 16 20.26 -6.61 -17.29
CA ALA A 16 20.25 -5.77 -18.50
C ALA A 16 21.66 -5.40 -18.98
N HIS A 17 22.60 -5.28 -18.04
CA HIS A 17 24.02 -5.13 -18.36
C HIS A 17 24.63 -6.53 -18.43
N ASN A 18 25.35 -6.83 -19.51
CA ASN A 18 26.11 -8.06 -19.74
C ASN A 18 27.28 -8.21 -18.75
N ARG A 19 27.02 -8.16 -17.45
CA ARG A 19 27.86 -8.73 -16.39
C ARG A 19 27.37 -10.15 -16.10
N THR A 20 27.28 -10.95 -17.16
CA THR A 20 27.19 -12.41 -17.06
C THR A 20 28.58 -12.96 -16.74
N THR A 21 29.06 -12.69 -15.54
CA THR A 21 30.20 -13.41 -14.95
C THR A 21 29.78 -13.84 -13.55
N GLY A 22 29.18 -15.03 -13.50
CA GLY A 22 29.02 -15.88 -12.31
C GLY A 22 28.85 -15.13 -10.99
N SER A 23 27.78 -14.36 -10.82
CA SER A 23 27.47 -13.80 -9.50
C SER A 23 27.07 -14.96 -8.59
N GLU A 24 27.91 -15.26 -7.60
CA GLU A 24 27.73 -16.35 -6.66
C GLU A 24 26.35 -16.25 -6.00
N ALA A 25 25.66 -17.39 -5.89
CA ALA A 25 24.36 -17.42 -5.23
C ALA A 25 24.53 -17.07 -3.76
N SER A 26 24.04 -15.88 -3.40
CA SER A 26 24.07 -15.39 -2.04
C SER A 26 23.05 -16.15 -1.20
N SER A 27 23.33 -16.35 0.08
CA SER A 27 22.42 -17.06 0.98
C SER A 27 22.40 -16.43 2.37
N GLY A 28 21.24 -16.54 3.02
CA GLY A 28 20.99 -16.06 4.36
C GLY A 28 20.09 -17.03 5.12
N MET A 29 20.06 -16.88 6.44
CA MET A 29 19.16 -17.62 7.31
C MET A 29 18.28 -16.63 8.05
N THR A 30 16.98 -16.92 8.13
CA THR A 30 16.04 -16.14 8.93
C THR A 30 15.21 -17.05 9.82
N HIS A 31 14.91 -16.57 11.02
CA HIS A 31 13.94 -17.18 11.93
C HIS A 31 12.56 -16.50 11.80
N GLU A 32 12.51 -15.37 11.11
CA GLU A 32 11.33 -14.54 10.91
C GLU A 32 10.63 -14.90 9.60
N ASN A 33 9.40 -14.42 9.41
CA ASN A 33 8.65 -14.59 8.17
C ASN A 33 9.11 -13.64 7.03
N TYR A 34 10.20 -12.89 7.24
CA TYR A 34 10.81 -12.00 6.25
C TYR A 34 12.34 -12.00 6.34
N ILE A 35 12.99 -11.46 5.30
CA ILE A 35 14.44 -11.22 5.23
C ILE A 35 14.70 -10.03 4.32
N ILE A 36 15.71 -9.22 4.64
CA ILE A 36 16.17 -8.11 3.79
C ILE A 36 17.36 -8.61 2.95
N LEU A 37 17.20 -8.61 1.64
CA LEU A 37 18.28 -8.95 0.70
C LEU A 37 19.10 -7.70 0.40
N GLN A 38 20.40 -7.75 0.67
CA GLN A 38 21.33 -6.64 0.48
C GLN A 38 22.20 -6.86 -0.77
N ASP A 39 22.91 -5.81 -1.19
CA ASP A 39 23.91 -5.84 -2.26
C ASP A 39 23.41 -6.38 -3.60
N LEU A 40 22.14 -6.13 -3.91
CA LEU A 40 21.55 -6.50 -5.17
C LEU A 40 22.00 -5.54 -6.29
N SER A 41 22.32 -6.11 -7.45
CA SER A 41 22.64 -5.34 -8.65
C SER A 41 21.39 -4.73 -9.27
N PHE A 42 21.51 -3.52 -9.81
CA PHE A 42 20.42 -2.84 -10.52
C PHE A 42 20.09 -3.48 -11.87
N SER A 43 18.83 -3.36 -12.30
CA SER A 43 18.33 -3.90 -13.57
C SER A 43 18.56 -5.41 -13.74
N CYS A 44 18.36 -6.18 -12.66
CA CYS A 44 18.55 -7.63 -12.66
C CYS A 44 17.29 -8.35 -12.17
N LYS A 45 16.95 -9.45 -12.84
CA LYS A 45 15.96 -10.43 -12.38
C LYS A 45 16.64 -11.41 -11.43
N TYR A 46 16.20 -11.46 -10.19
CA TYR A 46 16.67 -12.38 -9.17
C TYR A 46 15.72 -13.55 -8.99
N LYS A 47 16.28 -14.75 -8.82
CA LYS A 47 15.58 -15.91 -8.31
C LYS A 47 15.89 -16.07 -6.84
N VAL A 48 14.86 -16.12 -6.00
CA VAL A 48 14.97 -16.39 -4.56
C VAL A 48 14.39 -17.76 -4.28
N THR A 49 15.12 -18.57 -3.54
CA THR A 49 14.68 -19.89 -3.09
C THR A 49 14.62 -19.92 -1.58
N VAL A 50 13.50 -20.36 -1.02
CA VAL A 50 13.27 -20.46 0.42
C VAL A 50 13.10 -21.93 0.77
N GLN A 51 13.94 -22.42 1.67
CA GLN A 51 13.93 -23.80 2.12
C GLN A 51 13.76 -23.88 3.65
N PRO A 52 12.71 -24.53 4.16
CA PRO A 52 12.53 -24.68 5.60
C PRO A 52 13.53 -25.70 6.16
N ILE A 53 14.33 -25.34 7.15
CA ILE A 53 15.33 -26.25 7.73
C ILE A 53 14.60 -27.20 8.70
N ARG A 54 14.52 -28.49 8.34
CA ARG A 54 13.96 -29.55 9.20
C ARG A 54 15.05 -30.57 9.57
N PRO A 55 15.06 -31.07 10.82
CA PRO A 55 16.11 -31.98 11.28
C PRO A 55 16.09 -33.38 10.64
N LYS A 56 15.02 -33.80 9.94
CA LYS A 56 14.87 -35.17 9.40
C LYS A 56 14.16 -35.33 8.05
N SER A 57 13.99 -34.28 7.24
CA SER A 57 13.57 -34.48 5.84
C SER A 57 14.07 -33.35 4.94
N HIS A 58 14.44 -33.70 3.71
CA HIS A 58 14.58 -32.72 2.64
C HIS A 58 13.22 -32.04 2.45
N SER A 59 13.16 -30.76 2.79
CA SER A 59 11.98 -29.93 2.58
C SER A 59 12.02 -29.36 1.17
N LYS A 60 10.85 -29.32 0.52
CA LYS A 60 10.70 -28.73 -0.81
C LYS A 60 11.05 -27.24 -0.73
N ALA A 61 12.02 -26.82 -1.53
CA ALA A 61 12.34 -25.40 -1.68
C ALA A 61 11.29 -24.74 -2.58
N GLU A 62 10.79 -23.59 -2.15
CA GLU A 62 9.90 -22.75 -2.96
C GLU A 62 10.73 -21.64 -3.63
N ALA A 63 10.39 -21.28 -4.86
CA ALA A 63 11.12 -20.29 -5.63
C ALA A 63 10.21 -19.16 -6.10
N VAL A 64 10.68 -17.92 -5.96
CA VAL A 64 10.03 -16.70 -6.42
C VAL A 64 11.04 -15.84 -7.18
N PHE A 65 10.54 -15.00 -8.09
CA PHE A 65 11.36 -14.09 -8.86
C PHE A 65 10.96 -12.64 -8.59
N PHE A 66 11.94 -11.75 -8.55
CA PHE A 66 11.71 -10.30 -8.53
C PHE A 66 12.75 -9.60 -9.40
N THR A 67 12.51 -8.33 -9.74
CA THR A 67 13.43 -7.55 -10.55
C THR A 67 13.83 -6.29 -9.80
N THR A 68 15.12 -6.00 -9.74
CA THR A 68 15.64 -4.75 -9.19
C THR A 68 15.48 -3.62 -10.20
N PRO A 69 15.11 -2.41 -9.75
CA PRO A 69 14.96 -1.26 -10.65
C PRO A 69 16.31 -0.83 -11.23
N PRO A 70 16.33 -0.01 -12.30
CA PRO A 70 17.55 0.63 -12.77
C PRO A 70 18.06 1.69 -11.78
N CYS A 71 19.38 1.94 -11.76
CA CYS A 71 20.00 2.95 -10.88
C CYS A 71 19.38 4.35 -11.07
N SER A 72 19.00 4.68 -12.31
CA SER A 72 18.35 5.95 -12.66
C SER A 72 16.98 6.15 -11.99
N ALA A 73 16.27 5.07 -11.63
CA ALA A 73 14.98 5.16 -10.93
C ALA A 73 15.13 5.64 -9.48
N LEU A 74 16.32 5.50 -8.87
CA LEU A 74 16.57 5.93 -7.49
C LEU A 74 16.96 7.41 -7.35
N LYS A 75 17.17 8.12 -8.47
CA LYS A 75 17.65 9.52 -8.49
C LYS A 75 16.66 10.54 -7.90
N GLY A 76 15.46 10.12 -7.48
CA GLY A 76 14.43 10.98 -6.91
C GLY A 76 14.27 10.98 -5.38
N LYS A 77 14.96 10.12 -4.61
CA LYS A 77 14.64 9.88 -3.19
C LYS A 77 15.81 10.03 -2.18
N SER A 78 16.95 10.63 -2.53
CA SER A 78 18.10 10.76 -1.60
C SER A 78 18.64 12.20 -1.48
N HIS A 79 18.94 12.62 -0.24
CA HIS A 79 19.68 13.84 0.08
C HIS A 79 21.18 13.78 -0.33
N LYS A 80 21.68 12.60 -0.73
CA LYS A 80 23.00 12.44 -1.33
C LYS A 80 22.88 11.71 -2.67
N PRO A 81 23.30 12.32 -3.80
CA PRO A 81 23.26 11.65 -5.08
C PRO A 81 24.25 10.47 -5.06
N VAL A 82 23.71 9.25 -5.05
CA VAL A 82 24.47 8.06 -5.44
C VAL A 82 24.75 8.22 -6.94
N GLY A 83 26.00 8.52 -7.28
CA GLY A 83 26.42 8.71 -8.66
C GLY A 83 26.36 7.41 -9.42
N CYS A 84 25.31 7.21 -10.23
CA CYS A 84 25.30 6.18 -11.26
C CYS A 84 26.32 6.60 -12.34
N SER A 85 27.51 5.99 -12.36
CA SER A 85 28.49 6.18 -13.44
C SER A 85 28.22 5.16 -14.54
N GLY A 86 27.71 5.61 -15.70
CA GLY A 86 27.52 4.76 -16.86
C GLY A 86 26.32 5.13 -17.72
N GLU A 87 26.62 5.86 -18.80
CA GLU A 87 25.94 5.90 -20.10
C GLU A 87 24.59 6.62 -20.23
N ALA A 88 24.67 7.79 -20.87
CA ALA A 88 23.56 8.47 -21.50
C ALA A 88 23.08 7.63 -22.70
N GLY A 89 21.87 7.10 -22.62
CA GLY A 89 21.26 6.41 -23.77
C GLY A 89 19.87 5.92 -23.43
N HIS A 90 18.87 6.54 -24.08
CA HIS A 90 17.44 6.25 -23.99
C HIS A 90 16.75 6.75 -22.72
N ILE A 91 16.26 8.00 -22.84
CA ILE A 91 15.07 8.48 -22.12
C ILE A 91 13.91 7.56 -22.52
N LEU A 92 13.80 6.41 -21.86
CA LEU A 92 12.58 5.63 -21.90
C LEU A 92 11.61 6.33 -20.96
N SER A 93 10.74 7.11 -21.61
CA SER A 93 9.56 7.81 -21.10
C SER A 93 9.23 7.56 -19.63
N LYS A 94 9.22 8.65 -18.84
CA LYS A 94 8.50 8.71 -17.57
C LYS A 94 7.17 7.96 -17.73
N VAL A 95 6.94 6.95 -16.89
CA VAL A 95 5.65 6.28 -16.75
C VAL A 95 4.59 7.37 -16.60
N LEU A 96 3.87 7.67 -17.68
CA LEU A 96 2.75 8.61 -17.70
C LEU A 96 1.45 7.92 -17.29
N ALA A 97 1.57 6.70 -16.78
CA ALA A 97 0.44 5.91 -16.36
C ALA A 97 0.06 6.34 -14.94
N LYS A 98 -0.85 7.30 -14.85
CA LYS A 98 -1.31 7.91 -13.61
C LYS A 98 -2.74 7.45 -13.30
N PRO A 99 -3.03 7.03 -12.05
CA PRO A 99 -4.41 6.81 -11.62
C PRO A 99 -5.17 8.14 -11.63
N GLU A 100 -6.39 8.14 -12.11
CA GLU A 100 -7.26 9.30 -12.18
C GLU A 100 -8.65 8.93 -11.69
N ASN A 101 -9.51 9.94 -11.48
CA ASN A 101 -10.90 9.74 -11.09
C ASN A 101 -11.06 8.90 -9.81
N LEU A 102 -10.23 9.16 -8.80
CA LEU A 102 -10.40 8.59 -7.46
C LEU A 102 -11.79 8.94 -6.93
N SER A 103 -12.60 7.94 -6.67
CA SER A 103 -13.90 8.06 -6.02
C SER A 103 -13.92 7.28 -4.72
N ALA A 104 -14.68 7.78 -3.75
CA ALA A 104 -14.90 7.16 -2.48
C ALA A 104 -16.41 7.10 -2.24
N SER A 105 -16.88 5.97 -1.72
CA SER A 105 -18.23 5.79 -1.21
C SER A 105 -18.16 5.07 0.12
N PHE A 106 -19.13 5.28 0.99
CA PHE A 106 -19.11 4.76 2.36
C PHE A 106 -20.38 3.98 2.64
N ILE A 107 -20.23 2.82 3.26
CA ILE A 107 -21.32 2.07 3.86
C ILE A 107 -21.19 2.26 5.37
N VAL A 108 -22.26 2.76 5.99
CA VAL A 108 -22.35 2.95 7.44
C VAL A 108 -23.25 1.85 8.00
N GLN A 109 -22.70 1.05 8.90
CA GLN A 109 -23.42 0.02 9.66
C GLN A 109 -23.19 0.30 11.15
N ASP A 110 -24.19 0.87 11.82
CA ASP A 110 -24.11 1.36 13.19
C ASP A 110 -22.94 2.34 13.41
N VAL A 111 -21.84 1.84 14.00
CA VAL A 111 -20.62 2.60 14.31
C VAL A 111 -19.48 2.29 13.32
N ASN A 112 -19.63 1.26 12.50
CA ASN A 112 -18.62 0.81 11.55
C ASN A 112 -18.82 1.48 10.20
N ILE A 113 -17.76 2.09 9.68
CA ILE A 113 -17.73 2.68 8.35
C ILE A 113 -16.80 1.86 7.48
N THR A 114 -17.33 1.36 6.37
CA THR A 114 -16.55 0.70 5.33
C THR A 114 -16.46 1.62 4.12
N GLY A 115 -15.24 1.96 3.72
CA GLY A 115 -14.98 2.76 2.53
C GLY A 115 -14.76 1.88 1.30
N HIS A 116 -15.45 2.20 0.20
CA HIS A 116 -15.19 1.65 -1.12
C HIS A 116 -14.57 2.71 -2.00
N PHE A 117 -13.35 2.45 -2.44
CA PHE A 117 -12.55 3.32 -3.28
C PHE A 117 -12.41 2.73 -4.66
N SER A 118 -12.46 3.57 -5.68
CA SER A 118 -12.22 3.15 -7.06
C SER A 118 -11.50 4.24 -7.84
N TRP A 119 -10.77 3.84 -8.88
CA TRP A 119 -10.05 4.75 -9.78
C TRP A 119 -10.11 4.25 -11.22
N LYS A 120 -9.68 5.11 -12.14
CA LYS A 120 -9.46 4.79 -13.55
C LYS A 120 -8.01 5.09 -13.90
N MET A 121 -7.52 4.58 -15.01
CA MET A 121 -6.24 5.03 -15.55
C MET A 121 -6.42 6.19 -16.51
N ALA A 122 -5.51 7.16 -16.44
CA ALA A 122 -5.34 8.11 -17.53
C ALA A 122 -5.12 7.34 -18.83
N LYS A 123 -5.76 7.75 -19.94
CA LYS A 123 -5.63 7.10 -21.27
C LYS A 123 -4.22 7.26 -21.90
N ALA A 124 -3.23 7.67 -21.14
CA ALA A 124 -1.88 7.88 -21.63
C ALA A 124 -1.15 6.55 -21.80
N ASN A 125 -0.97 6.14 -23.07
CA ASN A 125 0.13 5.31 -23.58
C ASN A 125 0.74 4.33 -22.56
N LEU A 126 0.03 3.23 -22.31
CA LEU A 126 0.43 2.09 -21.47
C LEU A 126 1.56 1.26 -22.13
N TYR A 127 2.61 1.90 -22.66
CA TYR A 127 3.73 1.18 -23.29
C TYR A 127 4.52 0.33 -22.31
N GLN A 128 4.36 0.56 -21.00
CA GLN A 128 4.98 -0.23 -19.94
C GLN A 128 3.94 -1.12 -19.26
N PRO A 129 4.23 -2.43 -19.12
CA PRO A 129 3.35 -3.34 -18.41
C PRO A 129 3.26 -2.90 -16.94
N MET A 130 2.03 -2.73 -16.44
CA MET A 130 1.78 -2.48 -15.02
C MET A 130 1.77 -3.79 -14.26
N THR A 131 2.42 -3.81 -13.11
CA THR A 131 2.42 -4.97 -12.20
C THR A 131 1.35 -4.84 -11.12
N GLY A 132 0.88 -3.63 -10.83
CA GLY A 132 -0.15 -3.41 -9.81
C GLY A 132 -0.30 -1.97 -9.37
N PHE A 133 -0.94 -1.81 -8.20
CA PHE A 133 -1.09 -0.54 -7.50
C PHE A 133 -0.58 -0.68 -6.08
N GLN A 134 0.10 0.34 -5.58
CA GLN A 134 0.28 0.55 -4.15
C GLN A 134 -0.73 1.58 -3.69
N VAL A 135 -1.59 1.18 -2.77
CA VAL A 135 -2.63 2.05 -2.20
C VAL A 135 -2.32 2.28 -0.74
N THR A 136 -2.16 3.54 -0.35
CA THR A 136 -1.90 3.95 1.02
C THR A 136 -3.03 4.84 1.48
N TRP A 137 -3.63 4.55 2.64
CA TRP A 137 -4.63 5.43 3.25
C TRP A 137 -4.20 5.81 4.65
N ALA A 138 -4.46 7.07 5.01
CA ALA A 138 -4.12 7.55 6.32
C ALA A 138 -5.06 8.61 6.87
N GLU A 139 -5.21 8.61 8.19
CA GLU A 139 -5.93 9.65 8.93
C GLU A 139 -5.13 10.93 8.94
N VAL A 140 -5.76 12.03 8.53
CA VAL A 140 -5.16 13.35 8.49
C VAL A 140 -5.65 14.14 9.69
N THR A 141 -4.73 14.61 10.52
CA THR A 141 -5.05 15.61 11.53
C THR A 141 -4.96 17.01 10.95
N THR A 142 -5.86 17.89 11.41
CA THR A 142 -5.87 19.31 11.05
C THR A 142 -4.82 20.13 11.82
N GLU A 143 -4.11 19.50 12.77
CA GLU A 143 -2.99 20.14 13.46
C GLU A 143 -1.78 20.21 12.53
N SER A 144 -1.56 21.39 11.94
CA SER A 144 -0.32 21.71 11.26
C SER A 144 0.82 21.64 12.28
N ARG A 145 1.62 20.58 12.26
CA ARG A 145 2.91 20.62 12.94
C ARG A 145 3.76 21.67 12.24
N GLN A 146 4.38 22.57 13.00
CA GLN A 146 5.26 23.63 12.49
C GLN A 146 6.47 23.12 11.69
N ASN A 147 6.69 21.80 11.67
CA ASN A 147 7.69 21.12 10.87
C ASN A 147 6.96 20.27 9.84
N SER A 148 7.27 20.51 8.57
CA SER A 148 6.74 19.97 7.31
C SER A 148 6.69 18.42 7.16
N LEU A 149 6.28 17.70 8.20
CA LEU A 149 5.97 16.28 8.17
C LEU A 149 4.52 16.07 7.72
N PRO A 150 4.22 14.96 7.02
CA PRO A 150 2.84 14.66 6.63
C PRO A 150 1.98 14.52 7.88
N ASN A 151 0.84 15.22 7.92
CA ASN A 151 -0.14 15.23 9.03
C ASN A 151 -0.87 13.89 9.22
N SER A 152 -0.23 12.77 8.88
CA SER A 152 -0.78 11.43 8.82
C SER A 152 -0.40 10.66 10.08
N ILE A 153 -1.34 10.46 11.01
CA ILE A 153 -1.07 9.77 12.29
C ILE A 153 -1.13 8.26 12.15
N ILE A 154 -2.05 7.75 11.33
CA ILE A 154 -2.29 6.31 11.18
C ILE A 154 -2.30 6.02 9.68
N SER A 155 -1.25 5.35 9.20
CA SER A 155 -1.05 5.02 7.79
C SER A 155 -1.11 3.51 7.60
N GLN A 156 -1.85 3.06 6.60
CA GLN A 156 -1.94 1.67 6.18
C GLN A 156 -1.72 1.60 4.67
N SER A 157 -1.15 0.50 4.19
CA SER A 157 -0.88 0.30 2.77
C SER A 157 -1.23 -1.11 2.31
N GLN A 158 -1.61 -1.23 1.05
CA GLN A 158 -1.91 -2.50 0.38
C GLN A 158 -1.43 -2.47 -1.06
N ILE A 159 -0.86 -3.59 -1.51
CA ILE A 159 -0.53 -3.80 -2.92
C ILE A 159 -1.68 -4.56 -3.58
N LEU A 160 -2.16 -4.04 -4.70
CA LEU A 160 -3.22 -4.62 -5.51
C LEU A 160 -2.66 -5.06 -6.88
N PRO A 161 -3.19 -6.14 -7.47
CA PRO A 161 -2.85 -6.54 -8.83
C PRO A 161 -3.27 -5.49 -9.89
N SER A 162 -2.72 -5.59 -11.10
CA SER A 162 -2.90 -4.58 -12.15
C SER A 162 -4.31 -4.51 -12.76
N ASP A 163 -5.14 -5.54 -12.55
CA ASP A 163 -6.55 -5.60 -12.93
C ASP A 163 -7.50 -5.13 -11.82
N HIS A 164 -6.98 -4.81 -10.63
CA HIS A 164 -7.77 -4.39 -9.46
C HIS A 164 -7.80 -2.87 -9.30
N TYR A 165 -8.88 -2.25 -9.78
CA TYR A 165 -9.10 -0.79 -9.73
C TYR A 165 -9.99 -0.33 -8.56
N VAL A 166 -10.18 -1.20 -7.57
CA VAL A 166 -11.06 -0.99 -6.42
C VAL A 166 -10.40 -1.44 -5.13
N LEU A 167 -10.71 -0.78 -4.02
CA LEU A 167 -10.26 -1.13 -2.68
C LEU A 167 -11.42 -0.99 -1.69
N THR A 168 -11.56 -1.97 -0.79
CA THR A 168 -12.50 -1.91 0.34
C THR A 168 -11.71 -1.80 1.64
N VAL A 169 -11.95 -0.75 2.42
CA VAL A 169 -11.30 -0.53 3.72
C VAL A 169 -12.36 -0.56 4.82
N PRO A 170 -12.38 -1.58 5.69
CA PRO A 170 -13.30 -1.63 6.82
C PRO A 170 -12.82 -0.76 7.99
N ASN A 171 -13.72 -0.52 8.95
CA ASN A 171 -13.41 0.08 10.26
C ASN A 171 -12.75 1.47 10.19
N LEU A 172 -13.14 2.28 9.21
CA LEU A 172 -12.76 3.69 9.18
C LEU A 172 -13.42 4.43 10.34
N ARG A 173 -12.71 5.36 10.96
CA ARG A 173 -13.27 6.18 12.05
C ARG A 173 -14.35 7.11 11.52
N PRO A 174 -15.43 7.33 12.27
CA PRO A 174 -16.45 8.31 11.93
C PRO A 174 -15.92 9.74 11.93
N SER A 175 -16.56 10.60 11.13
CA SER A 175 -16.31 12.06 11.08
C SER A 175 -14.84 12.48 10.88
N THR A 176 -14.01 11.58 10.34
CA THR A 176 -12.55 11.69 10.28
C THR A 176 -12.11 11.97 8.85
N LEU A 177 -11.09 12.82 8.69
CA LEU A 177 -10.49 13.12 7.39
C LEU A 177 -9.42 12.07 7.07
N TYR A 178 -9.50 11.49 5.88
CA TYR A 178 -8.53 10.53 5.37
C TYR A 178 -7.90 11.03 4.07
N ARG A 179 -6.67 10.62 3.83
CA ARG A 179 -5.91 10.81 2.59
C ARG A 179 -5.67 9.44 1.95
N LEU A 180 -6.24 9.22 0.76
CA LEU A 180 -5.95 8.06 -0.09
C LEU A 180 -4.88 8.45 -1.11
N GLU A 181 -3.84 7.66 -1.21
CA GLU A 181 -2.79 7.76 -2.21
C GLU A 181 -2.75 6.47 -3.01
N VAL A 182 -2.93 6.56 -4.33
CA VAL A 182 -2.84 5.42 -5.25
C VAL A 182 -1.66 5.66 -6.18
N GLN A 183 -0.74 4.72 -6.20
CA GLN A 183 0.48 4.78 -7.00
C GLN A 183 0.57 3.55 -7.90
N VAL A 184 0.93 3.74 -9.15
CA VAL A 184 1.13 2.61 -10.08
C VAL A 184 2.44 1.91 -9.78
N LEU A 185 2.45 0.60 -9.86
CA LEU A 185 3.65 -0.22 -9.84
C LEU A 185 3.99 -0.69 -11.26
N THR A 186 5.25 -0.52 -11.61
CA THR A 186 5.81 -0.98 -12.90
C THR A 186 7.08 -1.79 -12.64
N PRO A 187 7.56 -2.58 -13.62
CA PRO A 187 8.87 -3.24 -13.53
C PRO A 187 10.04 -2.25 -13.32
N GLY A 188 9.86 -0.98 -13.72
CA GLY A 188 10.84 0.08 -13.53
C GLY A 188 10.77 0.77 -12.16
N GLY A 189 9.83 0.38 -11.29
CA GLY A 189 9.59 0.97 -9.99
C GLY A 189 8.21 1.64 -9.86
N GLU A 190 8.09 2.48 -8.84
CA GLU A 190 6.87 3.24 -8.56
C GLU A 190 6.64 4.36 -9.58
N GLY A 191 5.45 4.40 -10.15
CA GLY A 191 4.97 5.46 -11.02
C GLY A 191 4.46 6.69 -10.27
N PRO A 192 3.84 7.65 -10.98
CA PRO A 192 3.24 8.82 -10.37
C PRO A 192 2.08 8.42 -9.44
N ALA A 193 2.02 9.05 -8.26
CA ALA A 193 0.94 8.88 -7.30
C ALA A 193 -0.18 9.90 -7.54
N THR A 194 -1.41 9.48 -7.27
CA THR A 194 -2.58 10.35 -7.21
C THR A 194 -3.15 10.30 -5.81
N ILE A 195 -3.38 11.48 -5.26
CA ILE A 195 -3.82 11.65 -3.88
C ILE A 195 -5.20 12.28 -3.87
N LYS A 196 -6.09 11.78 -3.02
CA LYS A 196 -7.38 12.41 -2.74
C LYS A 196 -7.71 12.34 -1.25
N THR A 197 -8.23 13.44 -0.72
CA THR A 197 -8.75 13.49 0.64
C THR A 197 -10.25 13.28 0.64
N PHE A 198 -10.76 12.60 1.66
CA PHE A 198 -12.18 12.33 1.86
C PHE A 198 -12.50 12.35 3.34
N ARG A 199 -13.72 12.75 3.68
CA ARG A 199 -14.22 12.73 5.04
C ARG A 199 -15.23 11.60 5.19
N THR A 200 -15.06 10.77 6.20
CA THR A 200 -16.05 9.75 6.55
C THR A 200 -17.31 10.40 7.13
N PRO A 201 -18.50 9.81 6.90
CA PRO A 201 -19.74 10.36 7.42
C PRO A 201 -19.81 10.28 8.95
N GLU A 202 -20.72 11.06 9.52
CA GLU A 202 -21.12 10.93 10.91
C GLU A 202 -22.09 9.74 11.04
N PRO A 203 -21.98 8.90 12.09
CA PRO A 203 -22.91 7.82 12.33
C PRO A 203 -24.31 8.40 12.59
N PRO A 204 -25.37 7.69 12.21
CA PRO A 204 -26.73 8.16 12.45
C PRO A 204 -26.94 8.43 13.95
N PRO A 205 -27.71 9.49 14.31
CA PRO A 205 -28.02 9.74 15.70
C PRO A 205 -28.67 8.49 16.29
N SER A 206 -28.10 7.98 17.38
CA SER A 206 -28.64 6.82 18.06
C SER A 206 -30.11 7.08 18.40
N SER A 207 -30.99 6.12 18.13
CA SER A 207 -32.44 6.21 18.41
C SER A 207 -32.78 6.36 19.90
N ALA A 208 -31.78 6.55 20.77
CA ALA A 208 -31.93 6.75 22.21
C ALA A 208 -32.42 8.16 22.59
N HIS A 209 -32.57 9.08 21.63
CA HIS A 209 -33.21 10.38 21.84
C HIS A 209 -34.63 10.45 21.27
N ARG A 210 -35.41 9.37 21.38
CA ARG A 210 -36.87 9.46 21.21
C ARG A 210 -37.45 10.09 22.49
N SER A 211 -37.43 11.42 22.49
CA SER A 211 -38.34 12.33 23.21
C SER A 211 -39.16 11.66 24.32
N HIS A 212 -38.74 11.86 25.57
CA HIS A 212 -39.58 11.62 26.74
C HIS A 212 -41.00 12.14 26.43
N LEU A 213 -41.95 11.22 26.34
CA LEU A 213 -43.36 11.56 26.18
C LEU A 213 -43.72 12.54 27.29
N LYS A 214 -44.19 13.71 26.86
CA LYS A 214 -44.86 14.70 27.69
C LYS A 214 -46.06 13.99 28.34
N HIS A 215 -45.94 13.59 29.60
CA HIS A 215 -47.06 13.08 30.39
C HIS A 215 -48.08 14.21 30.50
N ARG A 216 -49.16 14.11 29.72
CA ARG A 216 -50.31 14.99 29.83
C ARG A 216 -51.11 14.55 31.06
N HIS A 217 -51.28 15.48 32.01
CA HIS A 217 -52.06 15.35 33.23
C HIS A 217 -53.48 14.80 33.00
N PRO A 218 -54.09 14.20 34.04
CA PRO A 218 -55.49 14.42 34.36
C PRO A 218 -55.58 15.50 35.45
N HIS A 219 -56.19 16.64 35.09
CA HIS A 219 -56.64 17.63 36.06
C HIS A 219 -57.66 16.99 37.00
N HIS A 220 -57.37 17.01 38.30
CA HIS A 220 -58.36 16.71 39.33
C HIS A 220 -59.42 17.82 39.33
N TYR A 221 -60.62 17.51 38.84
CA TYR A 221 -61.80 18.34 39.06
C TYR A 221 -62.24 18.16 40.52
N LYS A 222 -62.28 19.26 41.26
CA LYS A 222 -62.88 19.34 42.60
C LYS A 222 -64.32 19.83 42.43
N PRO A 223 -65.35 19.10 42.87
CA PRO A 223 -66.63 19.70 43.18
C PRO A 223 -66.66 20.08 44.65
N SER A 224 -67.11 21.28 44.98
CA SER A 224 -67.62 21.58 46.33
C SER A 224 -68.93 22.35 46.21
N PRO A 225 -69.88 22.12 47.15
CA PRO A 225 -71.18 22.79 47.21
C PRO A 225 -71.06 24.26 47.61
#